data_AF-A0A6J6D5N2-F1
#
_entry.id   AF-A0A6J6D5N2-F1
#
_cell.length_a   1.000
_cell.length_b   1.000
_cell.length_c   1.000
_cell.angle_alpha   90.00
_cell.angle_beta   90.00
_cell.angle_gamma   90.00
#
_symmetry.space_group_name_H-M   'P 1'
#
loop_
_entity.id
_entity.type
_entity.pdbx_description
1 polymer ?
#
loop_
_entity_poly.entity_id
_entity_poly.type
_entity_poly.pdbx_seq_one_letter_code
_entity_poly.pdbx_strand_id
1 'polypeptide(L)'
;MNLLELLLEVETLEDHLSVTPVGGRGIGDKGPQFAQQPIEVAAIADAAMRAATLTGDDSWEQVVDMAVNWFLGNNDSGHSMIDLHTGGGYDGLHIDGVNLNQGAESTLAMVSTMQHRGSMWLV
;
A
#
# COMPACT_ATOMS: atom_id res chain seq x y z
N MET A 1 0.82 7.18 -21.18
CA MET A 1 0.44 6.14 -20.22
C MET A 1 1.37 4.95 -20.35
N ASN A 2 2.30 4.80 -19.42
CA ASN A 2 3.12 3.60 -19.28
C ASN A 2 2.36 2.53 -18.45
N LEU A 3 2.90 1.31 -18.36
CA LEU A 3 2.23 0.19 -17.67
C LEU A 3 2.05 0.43 -16.17
N LEU A 4 2.97 1.16 -15.52
CA LEU A 4 2.87 1.50 -14.11
C LEU A 4 1.82 2.59 -13.87
N GLU A 5 1.74 3.60 -14.74
CA GLU A 5 0.66 4.60 -14.72
C GLU A 5 -0.71 3.93 -14.87
N LEU A 6 -0.85 3.00 -15.82
CA LEU A 6 -2.08 2.22 -16.00
C LEU A 6 -2.43 1.41 -14.74
N LEU A 7 -1.44 0.77 -14.10
CA LEU A 7 -1.67 0.04 -12.85
C LEU A 7 -2.18 0.99 -11.76
N LEU A 8 -1.57 2.17 -11.60
CA LEU A 8 -2.00 3.15 -10.60
C LEU A 8 -3.41 3.67 -10.85
N GLU A 9 -3.84 3.83 -12.10
CA GLU A 9 -5.25 4.16 -12.41
C GLU A 9 -6.22 3.10 -11.90
N VAL A 10 -5.80 1.83 -11.82
CA VAL A 10 -6.62 0.72 -11.30
C VAL A 10 -6.54 0.63 -9.78
N GLU A 11 -5.34 0.80 -9.21
CA GLU A 11 -5.03 0.56 -7.80
C GLU A 11 -5.18 1.81 -6.91
N THR A 12 -5.74 2.90 -7.44
CA THR A 12 -5.98 4.15 -6.71
C THR A 12 -7.46 4.48 -6.71
N LEU A 13 -8.00 4.83 -5.54
CA LEU A 13 -9.33 5.39 -5.38
C LEU A 13 -9.21 6.76 -4.73
N GLU A 14 -9.60 7.79 -5.48
CA GLU A 14 -9.49 9.20 -5.07
C GLU A 14 -8.05 9.60 -4.69
N ASP A 15 -7.73 9.59 -3.40
CA ASP A 15 -6.46 10.06 -2.83
C ASP A 15 -5.63 8.98 -2.13
N HIS A 16 -6.04 7.71 -2.23
CA HIS A 16 -5.35 6.59 -1.59
C HIS A 16 -5.30 5.34 -2.47
N LEU A 17 -4.41 4.41 -2.10
CA LEU A 17 -4.36 3.11 -2.73
C LEU A 17 -5.57 2.25 -2.32
N SER A 18 -6.23 1.69 -3.31
CA SER A 18 -7.30 0.70 -3.17
C SER A 18 -6.84 -0.53 -3.95
N VAL A 19 -5.96 -1.31 -3.34
CA VAL A 19 -5.23 -2.34 -4.09
C VAL A 19 -6.12 -3.55 -4.41
N THR A 20 -5.79 -4.26 -5.48
CA THR A 20 -6.43 -5.52 -5.86
C THR A 20 -6.37 -6.52 -4.70
N PRO A 21 -7.50 -7.12 -4.29
CA PRO A 21 -7.53 -8.05 -3.18
C PRO A 21 -6.97 -9.42 -3.60
N VAL A 22 -6.81 -10.34 -2.65
CA VAL A 22 -6.42 -11.75 -2.92
C VAL A 22 -7.31 -12.46 -3.95
N GLY A 23 -8.56 -12.03 -4.09
CA GLY A 23 -9.51 -12.56 -5.08
C GLY A 23 -9.26 -12.10 -6.51
N GLY A 24 -8.36 -11.12 -6.72
CA GLY A 24 -8.15 -10.46 -8.00
C GLY A 24 -9.26 -9.45 -8.34
N ARG A 25 -9.15 -8.83 -9.51
CA ARG A 25 -10.20 -8.00 -10.12
C ARG A 25 -10.72 -8.64 -11.40
N GLY A 26 -12.04 -8.68 -11.54
CA GLY A 26 -12.74 -9.03 -12.76
C GLY A 26 -12.87 -7.87 -13.75
N ILE A 27 -13.38 -8.18 -14.94
CA ILE A 27 -13.66 -7.17 -15.96
C ILE A 27 -14.77 -6.26 -15.47
N GLY A 28 -14.45 -4.98 -15.27
CA GLY A 28 -15.44 -3.96 -14.91
C GLY A 28 -15.74 -3.86 -13.41
N ASP A 29 -15.02 -4.61 -12.57
CA ASP A 29 -15.06 -4.39 -11.12
C ASP A 29 -14.62 -2.95 -10.80
N LYS A 30 -15.37 -2.30 -9.92
CA LYS A 30 -15.14 -0.92 -9.49
C LYS A 30 -15.20 -0.80 -7.99
N GLY A 31 -14.39 0.13 -7.47
CA GLY A 31 -14.39 0.49 -6.06
C GLY A 31 -13.57 -0.45 -5.19
N PRO A 32 -13.65 -0.24 -3.87
CA PRO A 32 -12.85 -1.00 -2.92
C PRO A 32 -13.27 -2.47 -2.93
N GLN A 33 -12.27 -3.34 -2.95
CA GLN A 33 -12.45 -4.76 -2.66
C GLN A 33 -11.58 -5.15 -1.47
N PHE A 34 -11.91 -6.24 -0.79
CA PHE A 34 -11.36 -6.55 0.53
C PHE A 34 -10.61 -7.87 0.57
N ALA A 35 -9.88 -8.06 1.68
CA ALA A 35 -8.69 -8.91 1.74
C ALA A 35 -7.58 -8.36 0.83
N GLN A 36 -7.32 -7.06 0.94
CA GLN A 36 -6.10 -6.43 0.41
C GLN A 36 -4.92 -6.82 1.28
N GLN A 37 -3.77 -7.09 0.68
CA GLN A 37 -2.58 -7.43 1.44
C GLN A 37 -1.53 -6.31 1.38
N PRO A 38 -0.70 -6.17 2.43
CA PRO A 38 0.45 -5.27 2.43
C PRO A 38 1.42 -5.45 1.26
N ILE A 39 1.53 -6.66 0.71
CA ILE A 39 2.52 -6.97 -0.32
C ILE A 39 2.25 -6.25 -1.65
N GLU A 40 0.98 -6.09 -2.05
CA GLU A 40 0.63 -5.28 -3.23
C GLU A 40 1.04 -3.81 -3.03
N VAL A 41 0.79 -3.26 -1.85
CA VAL A 41 1.14 -1.87 -1.50
C VAL A 41 2.64 -1.65 -1.52
N ALA A 42 3.41 -2.56 -0.92
CA ALA A 42 4.87 -2.50 -0.91
C ALA A 42 5.46 -2.64 -2.33
N ALA A 43 4.91 -3.53 -3.15
CA ALA A 43 5.35 -3.69 -4.54
C ALA A 43 5.10 -2.42 -5.38
N ILE A 44 3.96 -1.75 -5.18
CA ILE A 44 3.66 -0.46 -5.81
C ILE A 44 4.65 0.61 -5.35
N ALA A 45 4.94 0.70 -4.04
CA ALA A 45 5.90 1.65 -3.50
C ALA A 45 7.31 1.45 -4.09
N ASP A 46 7.79 0.21 -4.17
CA ASP A 46 9.10 -0.12 -4.73
C ASP A 46 9.19 0.22 -6.23
N ALA A 47 8.13 -0.09 -6.99
CA ALA A 47 8.06 0.25 -8.41
C ALA A 47 8.03 1.76 -8.63
N ALA A 48 7.25 2.49 -7.83
CA ALA A 48 7.15 3.94 -7.89
C ALA A 48 8.49 4.61 -7.52
N MET A 49 9.14 4.19 -6.43
CA MET A 49 10.47 4.73 -6.09
C MET A 49 11.51 4.44 -7.17
N ARG A 50 11.44 3.27 -7.81
CA ARG A 50 12.32 2.97 -8.93
C ARG A 50 12.05 3.89 -10.12
N ALA A 51 10.78 4.18 -10.42
CA ALA A 51 10.39 5.11 -11.48
C ALA A 51 10.83 6.55 -11.15
N ALA A 52 10.63 7.02 -9.92
CA ALA A 52 11.11 8.32 -9.43
C ALA A 52 12.62 8.48 -9.67
N THR A 53 13.40 7.48 -9.24
CA THR A 53 14.87 7.48 -9.38
C THR A 53 15.34 7.53 -10.83
N LEU A 54 14.65 6.84 -11.74
CA LEU A 54 15.05 6.76 -13.15
C LEU A 54 14.59 7.95 -13.98
N THR A 55 13.46 8.56 -13.62
CA THR A 55 12.81 9.60 -14.44
C THR A 55 12.97 11.00 -13.87
N GLY A 56 13.17 11.13 -12.55
CA GLY A 56 13.14 12.40 -11.84
C GLY A 56 11.75 13.04 -11.77
N ASP A 57 10.68 12.29 -12.04
CA ASP A 57 9.30 12.77 -11.97
C ASP A 57 8.74 12.60 -10.55
N ASP A 58 8.48 13.73 -9.88
CA ASP A 58 8.02 13.80 -8.49
C ASP A 58 6.61 13.19 -8.29
N SER A 59 5.84 12.95 -9.35
CA SER A 59 4.55 12.26 -9.21
C SER A 59 4.70 10.83 -8.66
N TRP A 60 5.83 10.18 -8.93
CA TRP A 60 6.13 8.86 -8.38
C TRP A 60 6.41 8.88 -6.88
N GLU A 61 6.96 9.98 -6.36
CA GLU A 61 7.14 10.17 -4.92
C GLU A 61 5.77 10.26 -4.22
N GLN A 62 4.78 10.91 -4.85
CA GLN A 62 3.43 10.98 -4.28
C GLN A 62 2.78 9.59 -4.14
N VAL A 63 3.10 8.66 -5.04
CA VAL A 63 2.62 7.27 -4.97
C VAL A 63 3.21 6.53 -3.77
N VAL A 64 4.48 6.78 -3.49
CA VAL A 64 5.15 6.23 -2.29
C VAL A 64 4.53 6.81 -1.02
N ASP A 65 4.16 8.10 -1.03
CA ASP A 65 3.41 8.71 0.08
C ASP A 65 2.03 8.07 0.26
N MET A 66 1.30 7.78 -0.82
CA MET A 66 0.03 7.04 -0.73
C MET A 66 0.21 5.65 -0.13
N ALA A 67 1.28 4.94 -0.50
CA ALA A 67 1.58 3.62 0.06
C ALA A 67 1.90 3.69 1.57
N VAL A 68 2.71 4.66 2.00
CA VAL A 68 2.95 4.92 3.43
C VAL A 68 1.65 5.23 4.15
N ASN A 69 0.84 6.13 3.60
CA ASN A 69 -0.43 6.54 4.21
C ASN A 69 -1.45 5.40 4.27
N TRP A 70 -1.43 4.46 3.31
CA TRP A 70 -2.24 3.25 3.36
C TRP A 70 -1.99 2.45 4.63
N PHE A 71 -0.72 2.27 5.02
CA PHE A 71 -0.39 1.61 6.29
C PHE A 71 -0.82 2.41 7.52
N LEU A 72 -0.83 3.74 7.42
CA LEU A 72 -1.26 4.64 8.50
C LEU A 72 -2.79 4.79 8.60
N GLY A 73 -3.54 4.20 7.67
CA GLY A 73 -5.01 4.18 7.70
C GLY A 73 -5.69 5.04 6.65
N ASN A 74 -4.97 5.71 5.74
CA ASN A 74 -5.57 6.27 4.54
C ASN A 74 -5.74 5.17 3.50
N ASN A 75 -6.73 4.31 3.73
CA ASN A 75 -7.07 3.15 2.92
C ASN A 75 -8.60 2.96 2.91
N ASP A 76 -9.07 1.98 2.14
CA ASP A 76 -10.49 1.75 1.90
C ASP A 76 -11.36 1.53 3.15
N SER A 77 -10.76 1.20 4.30
CA SER A 77 -11.50 0.95 5.56
C SER A 77 -11.13 1.90 6.69
N GLY A 78 -10.19 2.83 6.47
CA GLY A 78 -9.79 3.82 7.48
C GLY A 78 -9.00 3.23 8.66
N HIS A 79 -8.52 1.99 8.57
CA HIS A 79 -7.85 1.29 9.68
C HIS A 79 -6.34 1.29 9.51
N SER A 80 -5.60 1.58 10.58
CA SER A 80 -4.14 1.41 10.56
C SER A 80 -3.78 -0.07 10.37
N MET A 81 -2.83 -0.32 9.48
CA MET A 81 -2.28 -1.64 9.18
C MET A 81 -1.00 -1.95 9.97
N ILE A 82 -0.76 -1.18 11.04
CA ILE A 82 0.43 -1.29 11.90
C ILE A 82 -0.03 -1.44 13.35
N ASP A 83 0.54 -2.41 14.04
CA ASP A 83 0.49 -2.49 15.49
C ASP A 83 1.67 -1.72 16.09
N LEU A 84 1.42 -0.54 16.65
CA LEU A 84 2.47 0.27 17.29
C LEU A 84 3.01 -0.33 18.58
N HIS A 85 2.31 -1.26 19.22
CA HIS A 85 2.78 -1.91 20.43
C HIS A 85 3.84 -2.97 20.13
N THR A 86 3.64 -3.73 19.05
CA THR A 86 4.55 -4.83 18.66
C THR A 86 5.51 -4.45 17.55
N GLY A 87 5.21 -3.41 16.76
CA GLY A 87 5.91 -3.03 15.54
C GLY A 87 5.58 -3.91 14.32
N GLY A 88 4.56 -4.78 14.42
CA GLY A 88 4.16 -5.69 13.35
C GLY A 88 3.18 -5.07 12.37
N GLY A 89 3.26 -5.48 11.10
CA GLY A 89 2.25 -5.16 10.09
C GLY A 89 1.11 -6.17 10.11
N TYR A 90 -0.13 -5.73 9.94
CA TYR A 90 -1.30 -6.61 9.86
C TYR A 90 -1.43 -7.29 8.50
N ASP A 91 -1.86 -8.55 8.48
CA ASP A 91 -1.84 -9.41 7.28
C ASP A 91 -2.80 -8.99 6.16
N GLY A 92 -3.85 -8.22 6.47
CA GLY A 92 -4.75 -7.74 5.43
C GLY A 92 -5.86 -6.82 5.91
N LEU A 93 -6.39 -6.04 4.97
CA LEU A 93 -7.48 -5.10 5.18
C LEU A 93 -8.82 -5.75 4.82
N HIS A 94 -9.78 -5.70 5.74
CA HIS A 94 -11.16 -6.17 5.57
C HIS A 94 -12.13 -4.98 5.60
N ILE A 95 -13.36 -5.21 5.12
CA ILE A 95 -14.39 -4.16 4.99
C ILE A 95 -14.63 -3.35 6.27
N ASP A 96 -14.53 -3.99 7.42
CA ASP A 96 -14.85 -3.45 8.73
C ASP A 96 -13.71 -3.65 9.74
N GLY A 97 -12.49 -3.90 9.26
CA GLY A 97 -11.36 -4.13 10.14
C GLY A 97 -10.10 -4.61 9.45
N VAL A 98 -9.24 -5.25 10.22
CA VAL A 98 -7.95 -5.78 9.77
C VAL A 98 -7.78 -7.21 10.25
N ASN A 99 -7.05 -8.01 9.49
CA ASN A 99 -6.53 -9.27 9.98
C ASN A 99 -5.38 -8.99 10.95
N LEU A 100 -5.63 -9.14 12.24
CA LEU A 100 -4.70 -8.81 13.32
C LEU A 100 -3.44 -9.70 13.38
N ASN A 101 -3.35 -10.74 12.55
CA ASN A 101 -2.12 -11.53 12.42
C ASN A 101 -0.96 -10.65 11.94
N GLN A 102 0.22 -10.92 12.47
CA GLN A 102 1.46 -10.17 12.18
C GLN A 102 2.50 -11.11 11.60
N GLY A 103 2.29 -11.51 10.35
CA GLY A 103 3.21 -12.36 9.62
C GLY A 103 4.53 -11.66 9.25
N ALA A 104 5.53 -12.46 8.86
CA ALA A 104 6.80 -11.93 8.38
C ALA A 104 6.63 -11.14 7.06
N GLU A 105 5.76 -11.61 6.16
CA GLU A 105 5.49 -10.97 4.86
C GLU A 105 4.91 -9.56 5.04
N SER A 106 3.82 -9.44 5.81
CA SER A 106 3.11 -8.19 6.08
C SER A 106 3.99 -7.20 6.85
N THR A 107 4.77 -7.70 7.81
CA THR A 107 5.73 -6.87 8.55
C THR A 107 6.86 -6.36 7.65
N LEU A 108 7.43 -7.21 6.79
CA LEU A 108 8.48 -6.79 5.85
C LEU A 108 7.95 -5.80 4.82
N ALA A 109 6.73 -6.01 4.31
CA ALA A 109 6.06 -5.08 3.39
C ALA A 109 5.85 -3.70 4.02
N MET A 110 5.43 -3.66 5.28
CA MET A 110 5.33 -2.40 6.04
C MET A 110 6.71 -1.74 6.19
N VAL A 111 7.73 -2.48 6.66
CA VAL A 111 9.08 -1.93 6.88
C VAL A 111 9.69 -1.40 5.59
N SER A 112 9.61 -2.15 4.48
CA SER A 112 10.19 -1.73 3.20
C SER A 112 9.51 -0.48 2.66
N THR A 113 8.19 -0.40 2.79
CA THR A 113 7.42 0.80 2.39
C THR A 113 7.85 2.02 3.19
N MET A 114 7.95 1.89 4.52
CA MET A 114 8.35 3.00 5.40
C MET A 114 9.78 3.47 5.17
N GLN A 115 10.69 2.59 4.77
CA GLN A 115 12.09 2.93 4.52
C GLN A 115 12.27 3.95 3.39
N HIS A 116 11.33 4.05 2.44
CA HIS A 116 11.38 5.05 1.37
C HIS A 116 11.18 6.49 1.86
N ARG A 117 10.68 6.70 3.09
CA ARG A 117 10.48 8.03 3.70
C ARG A 117 11.38 8.31 4.90
N GLY A 118 12.33 7.43 5.15
CA GLY A 118 13.29 7.57 6.23
C GLY A 118 12.73 7.14 7.58
N SER A 119 13.65 6.69 8.44
CA SER A 119 13.45 5.96 9.70
C SER A 119 12.70 6.71 10.82
N MET A 120 11.99 7.80 10.52
CA MET A 120 11.36 8.66 11.53
C MET A 120 10.14 8.02 12.23
N TRP A 121 9.81 6.77 11.88
CA TRP A 121 8.74 5.97 12.49
C TRP A 121 9.27 4.76 13.29
N LEU A 122 10.59 4.48 13.27
CA LEU A 122 11.20 3.29 13.88
C LEU A 122 12.20 3.63 15.01
N VAL A 123 12.14 4.84 15.59
CA VAL A 123 12.95 5.23 16.76
C VAL A 123 12.07 5.77 17.88
#